data_AF-X1DZC6-F1
#
_entry.id   AF-X1DZC6-F1
#
_cell.length_a   1.000
_cell.length_b   1.000
_cell.length_c   1.000
_cell.angle_alpha   90.00
_cell.angle_beta   90.00
_cell.angle_gamma   90.00
#
_symmetry.space_group_name_H-M   'P 1'
#
loop_
_entity.id
_entity.type
_entity.pdbx_description
1 polymer ?
#
loop_
_entity_poly.entity_id
_entity_poly.type
_entity_poly.pdbx_seq_one_letter_code
_entity_poly.pdbx_strand_id
1 'polypeptide(L)'
;PYPLPVHSLLLKRETFEKFGLFDEELKACEDRYFLSRIAAAGIKFNYFPFIGGFRRIHQCNMNKDRLHIIENTIKYYKKINREFGENFFIEKYGFTGYQMMCANLTYMYGVDIAKGIEKAELKKISNLLKNEDINFIAEPIPLGFEKYKLRRFFFNAYLRRWWKKLSKGIKQKI
;
A
#
# COMPACT_ATOMS: atom_id res chain seq x y z
N PRO A 1 3.82 12.51 4.56
CA PRO A 1 4.37 11.25 5.10
C PRO A 1 3.35 10.10 4.93
N TYR A 2 3.60 9.21 3.97
CA TYR A 2 2.84 7.97 3.80
C TYR A 2 3.12 7.05 5.01
N PRO A 3 2.12 6.38 5.62
CA PRO A 3 2.34 5.70 6.88
C PRO A 3 3.38 4.60 6.71
N LEU A 4 4.45 4.69 7.51
CA LEU A 4 5.43 3.62 7.62
C LEU A 4 4.70 2.38 8.16
N PRO A 5 4.95 1.20 7.58
CA PRO A 5 4.30 -0.01 8.05
C PRO A 5 4.61 -0.22 9.54
N VAL A 6 3.57 -0.55 10.32
CA VAL A 6 3.70 -0.78 11.76
C VAL A 6 4.47 -2.09 11.94
N HIS A 7 5.72 -2.00 12.41
CA HIS A 7 6.57 -3.19 12.61
C HIS A 7 6.50 -3.76 14.01
N SER A 8 6.15 -2.93 14.97
CA SER A 8 5.99 -3.33 16.36
C SER A 8 4.93 -2.42 16.97
N LEU A 9 4.05 -3.01 17.76
CA LEU A 9 2.95 -2.30 18.40
C LEU A 9 2.72 -2.92 19.78
N LEU A 10 2.51 -2.06 20.78
CA LEU A 10 2.06 -2.47 22.10
C LEU A 10 0.56 -2.14 22.19
N LEU A 11 -0.25 -3.16 22.49
CA LEU A 11 -1.68 -3.04 22.69
C LEU A 11 -2.06 -3.69 24.01
N LYS A 12 -3.04 -3.09 24.69
CA LYS A 12 -3.67 -3.74 25.85
C LYS A 12 -4.44 -4.97 25.38
N ARG A 13 -4.42 -6.04 26.18
CA ARG A 13 -5.22 -7.24 25.94
C ARG A 13 -6.71 -6.93 25.75
N GLU A 14 -7.24 -6.02 26.57
CA GLU A 14 -8.61 -5.51 26.51
C GLU A 14 -9.01 -4.98 25.11
N THR A 15 -8.04 -4.54 24.30
CA THR A 15 -8.30 -4.11 22.92
C THR A 15 -8.71 -5.28 22.03
N PHE A 16 -8.08 -6.45 22.17
CA PHE A 16 -8.48 -7.64 21.42
C PHE A 16 -9.82 -8.20 21.92
N GLU A 17 -10.09 -8.10 23.22
CA GLU A 17 -11.37 -8.50 23.80
C GLU A 17 -12.52 -7.62 23.28
N LYS A 18 -12.26 -6.32 23.08
CA LYS A 18 -13.26 -5.38 22.57
C LYS A 18 -13.47 -5.40 21.05
N PHE A 19 -12.39 -5.52 20.27
CA PHE A 19 -12.44 -5.38 18.80
C PHE A 19 -12.29 -6.71 18.04
N GLY A 20 -12.08 -7.81 18.77
CA GLY A 20 -11.78 -9.12 18.20
C GLY A 20 -10.34 -9.24 17.71
N LEU A 21 -10.08 -10.31 16.98
CA LEU A 21 -8.77 -10.60 16.39
C LEU A 21 -8.65 -10.03 14.96
N PHE A 22 -7.54 -10.37 14.30
CA PHE A 22 -7.29 -10.04 12.90
C PHE A 22 -8.25 -10.75 11.97
N ASP A 23 -8.56 -10.09 10.87
CA ASP A 23 -9.39 -10.62 9.82
C ASP A 23 -8.52 -11.27 8.74
N GLU A 24 -8.37 -12.58 8.84
CA GLU A 24 -7.47 -13.37 7.99
C GLU A 24 -7.87 -13.33 6.50
N GLU A 25 -9.12 -12.96 6.17
CA GLU A 25 -9.57 -12.79 4.79
C GLU A 25 -8.83 -11.64 4.07
N LEU A 26 -8.36 -10.65 4.83
CA LEU A 26 -7.64 -9.49 4.32
C LEU A 26 -6.14 -9.70 4.17
N LYS A 27 -5.61 -10.83 4.65
CA LYS A 27 -4.21 -11.26 4.46
C LYS A 27 -3.22 -10.11 4.68
N ALA A 28 -2.66 -9.55 3.60
CA ALA A 28 -1.71 -8.43 3.63
C ALA A 28 -2.23 -7.10 4.22
N CYS A 29 -3.51 -7.00 4.59
CA CYS A 29 -4.11 -5.80 5.18
C CYS A 29 -4.90 -6.07 6.48
N GLU A 30 -4.72 -7.24 7.10
CA GLU A 30 -5.40 -7.61 8.34
C GLU A 30 -5.08 -6.64 9.50
N ASP A 31 -3.81 -6.24 9.60
CA ASP A 31 -3.28 -5.30 10.58
C ASP A 31 -3.89 -3.92 10.38
N ARG A 32 -3.88 -3.42 9.14
CA ARG A 32 -4.40 -2.13 8.76
C ARG A 32 -5.90 -2.04 9.05
N TYR A 33 -6.65 -3.09 8.75
CA TYR A 33 -8.08 -3.14 9.04
C TYR A 33 -8.36 -3.09 10.54
N PHE A 34 -7.69 -3.96 11.31
CA PHE A 34 -7.82 -3.98 12.75
C PHE A 34 -7.51 -2.62 13.39
N LEU A 35 -6.40 -2.00 13.01
CA LEU A 35 -6.01 -0.68 13.52
C LEU A 35 -6.97 0.43 13.10
N SER A 36 -7.59 0.30 11.93
CA SER A 36 -8.58 1.28 11.47
C SER A 36 -9.88 1.19 12.25
N ARG A 37 -10.34 -0.01 12.63
CA ARG A 37 -11.49 -0.20 13.53
C ARG A 37 -11.24 0.42 14.92
N ILE A 38 -10.05 0.19 15.47
CA ILE A 38 -9.61 0.80 16.74
C ILE A 38 -9.63 2.33 16.63
N ALA A 39 -9.08 2.86 15.53
CA ALA A 39 -9.06 4.29 15.30
C ALA A 39 -10.46 4.90 15.09
N ALA A 40 -11.36 4.17 14.43
CA ALA A 40 -12.75 4.57 14.23
C ALA A 40 -13.50 4.69 15.56
N ALA A 41 -13.14 3.87 16.55
CA ALA A 41 -13.67 3.96 17.91
C ALA A 41 -13.04 5.08 18.77
N GLY A 42 -12.27 6.00 18.16
CA GLY A 42 -11.69 7.16 18.83
C GLY A 42 -10.42 6.85 19.66
N ILE A 43 -9.89 5.63 19.59
CA ILE A 43 -8.65 5.28 20.30
C ILE A 43 -7.47 5.93 19.57
N LYS A 44 -6.68 6.69 20.32
CA LYS A 44 -5.51 7.41 19.81
C LYS A 44 -4.27 6.52 19.86
N PHE A 45 -3.48 6.56 18.79
CA PHE A 45 -2.18 5.89 18.71
C PHE A 45 -1.08 6.90 19.03
N ASN A 46 -0.20 6.54 19.95
CA ASN A 46 0.99 7.33 20.27
C ASN A 46 2.22 6.66 19.66
N TYR A 47 3.00 7.45 18.91
CA TYR A 47 4.31 7.01 18.48
C TYR A 47 5.30 7.25 19.62
N PHE A 48 5.90 6.17 20.11
CA PHE A 48 6.99 6.26 21.05
C PHE A 48 8.31 6.37 20.27
N PRO A 49 9.25 7.28 20.64
CA PRO A 49 10.58 7.31 20.05
C PRO A 49 11.28 5.98 20.36
N PHE A 50 11.19 5.06 19.41
CA PHE A 50 11.63 3.69 19.61
C PHE A 50 13.16 3.62 19.51
N ILE A 51 13.78 3.06 20.55
CA ILE A 51 15.19 2.70 20.58
C ILE A 51 15.31 1.21 20.24
N GLY A 52 15.65 0.91 18.98
CA GLY A 52 16.27 -0.37 18.61
C GLY A 52 15.34 -1.54 18.28
N GLY A 53 15.39 -1.98 17.02
CA GLY A 53 14.82 -3.25 16.58
C GLY A 53 15.28 -3.56 15.15
N PHE A 54 15.97 -4.68 14.97
CA PHE A 54 16.34 -5.16 13.64
C PHE A 54 15.32 -6.21 13.20
N ARG A 55 14.75 -6.04 12.01
CA ARG A 55 13.94 -7.08 11.38
C ARG A 55 14.77 -7.81 10.32
N ARG A 56 14.58 -9.12 10.21
CA ARG A 56 15.07 -9.90 9.08
C ARG A 56 14.04 -9.90 7.97
N ILE A 57 14.44 -9.52 6.75
CA ILE A 57 13.60 -9.67 5.57
C ILE A 57 14.00 -10.96 4.87
N HIS A 58 13.16 -11.98 4.95
CA HIS A 58 13.40 -13.25 4.27
C HIS A 58 13.26 -13.12 2.75
N GLN A 59 13.98 -13.96 1.99
CA GLN A 59 13.90 -13.95 0.53
C GLN A 59 12.49 -14.30 0.02
N CYS A 60 11.75 -15.15 0.72
CA CYS A 60 10.38 -15.55 0.40
C CYS A 60 9.32 -14.64 1.04
N ASN A 61 9.66 -13.39 1.36
CA ASN A 61 8.73 -12.48 2.02
C ASN A 61 7.52 -12.17 1.11
N MET A 62 6.31 -12.35 1.64
CA MET A 62 5.03 -12.00 0.99
C MET A 62 4.96 -10.55 0.51
N ASN A 63 5.76 -9.64 1.07
CA ASN A 63 5.92 -8.27 0.57
C ASN A 63 6.44 -8.17 -0.88
N LYS A 64 6.89 -9.29 -1.46
CA LYS A 64 7.29 -9.39 -2.87
C LYS A 64 6.14 -9.72 -3.81
N ASP A 65 5.04 -10.28 -3.34
CA ASP A 65 3.86 -10.55 -4.16
C ASP A 65 3.01 -9.28 -4.28
N ARG A 66 3.29 -8.48 -5.31
CA ARG A 66 2.69 -7.15 -5.46
C ARG A 66 1.23 -7.20 -5.84
N LEU A 67 0.85 -8.19 -6.65
CA LEU A 67 -0.55 -8.39 -7.03
C LEU A 67 -1.38 -8.71 -5.78
N HIS A 68 -0.90 -9.64 -4.95
CA HIS A 68 -1.54 -9.99 -3.69
C HIS A 68 -1.74 -8.77 -2.76
N ILE A 69 -0.73 -7.91 -2.61
CA ILE A 69 -0.83 -6.73 -1.74
C ILE A 69 -1.87 -5.75 -2.30
N ILE A 70 -1.90 -5.54 -3.62
CA ILE A 70 -2.86 -4.63 -4.26
C ILE A 70 -4.30 -5.15 -4.14
N GLU A 71 -4.53 -6.44 -4.38
CA GLU A 71 -5.86 -7.07 -4.21
C GLU A 71 -6.37 -6.90 -2.78
N ASN A 72 -5.54 -7.20 -1.78
CA ASN A 72 -5.94 -7.05 -0.39
C ASN A 72 -6.11 -5.59 0.04
N THR A 73 -5.36 -4.67 -0.56
CA THR A 73 -5.57 -3.22 -0.33
C THR A 73 -6.94 -2.79 -0.83
N ILE A 74 -7.37 -3.25 -2.01
CA ILE A 74 -8.71 -2.98 -2.55
C ILE A 74 -9.78 -3.55 -1.63
N LYS A 75 -9.64 -4.82 -1.21
CA LYS A 75 -10.56 -5.46 -0.26
C LYS A 75 -10.67 -4.69 1.05
N TYR A 76 -9.55 -4.24 1.60
CA TYR A 76 -9.52 -3.41 2.81
C TYR A 76 -10.37 -2.14 2.65
N TYR A 77 -10.16 -1.34 1.59
CA TYR A 77 -10.91 -0.10 1.40
C TYR A 77 -12.40 -0.37 1.18
N LYS A 78 -12.75 -1.40 0.41
CA LYS A 78 -14.15 -1.80 0.22
C LYS A 78 -14.81 -2.23 1.55
N LYS A 79 -14.11 -3.03 2.36
CA LYS A 79 -14.64 -3.55 3.62
C LYS A 79 -14.83 -2.43 4.64
N ILE A 80 -13.83 -1.59 4.83
CA ILE A 80 -13.92 -0.50 5.80
C ILE A 80 -14.93 0.58 5.39
N ASN A 81 -15.05 0.90 4.10
CA ASN A 81 -16.05 1.85 3.62
C ASN A 81 -17.47 1.27 3.75
N ARG A 82 -17.64 -0.04 3.60
CA ARG A 82 -18.91 -0.73 3.87
C ARG A 82 -19.29 -0.68 5.35
N GLU A 83 -18.32 -0.82 6.25
CA GLU A 83 -18.57 -0.91 7.69
C GLU A 83 -18.77 0.46 8.35
N PHE A 84 -17.99 1.47 7.97
CA PHE A 84 -18.01 2.79 8.61
C PHE A 84 -18.52 3.92 7.72
N GLY A 85 -18.90 3.62 6.46
CA GLY A 85 -19.30 4.62 5.48
C GLY A 85 -18.15 5.51 5.03
N GLU A 86 -18.48 6.51 4.19
CA GLU A 86 -17.48 7.45 3.67
C GLU A 86 -16.99 8.45 4.74
N ASN A 87 -17.84 8.74 5.74
CA ASN A 87 -17.57 9.70 6.80
C ASN A 87 -16.28 9.38 7.56
N PHE A 88 -15.95 8.10 7.75
CA PHE A 88 -14.73 7.68 8.41
C PHE A 88 -13.46 8.29 7.78
N PHE A 89 -13.38 8.31 6.46
CA PHE A 89 -12.23 8.89 5.77
C PHE A 89 -12.36 10.39 5.62
N ILE A 90 -13.56 10.91 5.42
CA ILE A 90 -13.81 12.35 5.25
C ILE A 90 -13.47 13.11 6.54
N GLU A 91 -13.98 12.67 7.69
CA GLU A 91 -13.72 13.33 8.97
C GLU A 91 -12.25 13.29 9.35
N LYS A 92 -11.56 12.19 9.02
CA LYS A 92 -10.18 11.96 9.42
C LYS A 92 -9.13 12.55 8.46
N TYR A 93 -9.44 12.59 7.17
CA TYR A 93 -8.47 12.94 6.12
C TYR A 93 -8.98 14.00 5.15
N GLY A 94 -10.28 14.32 5.13
CA GLY A 94 -10.90 15.25 4.19
C GLY A 94 -11.20 14.66 2.81
N PHE A 95 -11.09 13.34 2.64
CA PHE A 95 -11.26 12.65 1.36
C PHE A 95 -12.11 11.40 1.53
N THR A 96 -12.79 10.97 0.47
CA THR A 96 -13.59 9.74 0.48
C THR A 96 -12.71 8.49 0.55
N GLY A 97 -13.30 7.36 0.97
CA GLY A 97 -12.60 6.07 0.97
C GLY A 97 -12.10 5.68 -0.42
N TYR A 98 -12.87 5.96 -1.47
CA TYR A 98 -12.48 5.73 -2.86
C TYR A 98 -11.29 6.59 -3.29
N GLN A 99 -11.31 7.89 -2.97
CA GLN A 99 -10.19 8.81 -3.22
C GLN A 99 -8.90 8.33 -2.55
N MET A 100 -8.99 7.96 -1.28
CA MET A 100 -7.87 7.41 -0.51
C MET A 100 -7.35 6.09 -1.08
N MET A 101 -8.25 5.22 -1.57
CA MET A 101 -7.90 3.97 -2.24
C MET A 101 -7.11 4.24 -3.53
N CYS A 102 -7.65 5.08 -4.42
CA CYS A 102 -7.04 5.44 -5.70
C CYS A 102 -5.66 6.08 -5.50
N ALA A 103 -5.54 7.01 -4.56
CA ALA A 103 -4.27 7.65 -4.18
C ALA A 103 -3.22 6.63 -3.73
N ASN A 104 -3.62 5.73 -2.84
CA ASN A 104 -2.74 4.72 -2.27
C ASN A 104 -2.26 3.70 -3.33
N LEU A 105 -3.19 3.20 -4.16
CA LEU A 105 -2.88 2.25 -5.22
C LEU A 105 -2.04 2.89 -6.34
N THR A 106 -2.27 4.17 -6.64
CA THR A 106 -1.43 4.95 -7.56
C THR A 106 0.01 5.02 -7.04
N TYR A 107 0.20 5.32 -5.76
CA TYR A 107 1.53 5.34 -5.15
C TYR A 107 2.22 3.99 -5.23
N MET A 108 1.53 2.91 -4.85
CA MET A 108 2.06 1.55 -4.89
C MET A 108 2.51 1.16 -6.31
N TYR A 109 1.65 1.40 -7.30
CA TYR A 109 1.95 1.12 -8.70
C TYR A 109 3.13 1.94 -9.23
N GLY A 110 3.22 3.22 -8.86
CA GLY A 110 4.37 4.07 -9.19
C GLY A 110 5.68 3.54 -8.61
N VAL A 111 5.70 3.20 -7.31
CA VAL A 111 6.87 2.60 -6.66
C VAL A 111 7.29 1.30 -7.36
N ASP A 112 6.32 0.48 -7.77
CA ASP A 112 6.57 -0.78 -8.44
C ASP A 112 7.22 -0.62 -9.83
N ILE A 113 6.78 0.41 -10.55
CA ILE A 113 7.42 0.84 -11.78
C ILE A 113 8.87 1.29 -11.52
N ALA A 114 9.12 2.17 -10.55
CA ALA A 114 10.48 2.64 -10.24
C ALA A 114 11.43 1.54 -9.76
N LYS A 115 10.93 0.52 -9.06
CA LYS A 115 11.69 -0.67 -8.67
C LYS A 115 12.06 -1.56 -9.86
N GLY A 116 11.37 -1.39 -10.99
CA GLY A 116 11.63 -2.12 -12.22
C GLY A 116 11.11 -3.55 -12.17
N ILE A 117 9.90 -3.75 -11.63
CA ILE A 117 9.18 -5.05 -11.62
C ILE A 117 8.99 -5.63 -13.03
N GLU A 118 8.55 -6.88 -13.21
CA GLU A 118 8.36 -7.42 -14.56
C GLU A 118 7.17 -6.80 -15.30
N LYS A 119 7.25 -6.73 -16.64
CA LYS A 119 6.16 -6.16 -17.47
C LYS A 119 4.88 -6.99 -17.37
N ALA A 120 5.00 -8.31 -17.29
CA ALA A 120 3.85 -9.21 -17.13
C ALA A 120 3.11 -8.96 -15.81
N GLU A 121 3.85 -8.79 -14.71
CA GLU A 121 3.29 -8.49 -13.40
C GLU A 121 2.62 -7.11 -13.37
N LEU A 122 3.28 -6.07 -13.92
CA LEU A 122 2.63 -4.76 -14.06
C LEU A 122 1.36 -4.80 -14.92
N LYS A 123 1.31 -5.64 -15.97
CA LYS A 123 0.11 -5.80 -16.79
C LYS A 123 -1.02 -6.43 -15.99
N LYS A 124 -0.74 -7.43 -15.15
CA LYS A 124 -1.73 -8.02 -14.23
C LYS A 124 -2.29 -6.97 -13.28
N ILE A 125 -1.42 -6.19 -12.64
CA ILE A 125 -1.81 -5.10 -11.73
C ILE A 125 -2.63 -4.05 -12.48
N SER A 126 -2.20 -3.61 -13.66
CA SER A 126 -2.93 -2.61 -14.45
C SER A 126 -4.31 -3.11 -14.88
N ASN A 127 -4.45 -4.40 -15.21
CA ASN A 127 -5.75 -4.98 -15.56
C ASN A 127 -6.67 -5.06 -14.34
N LEU A 128 -6.16 -5.49 -13.19
CA LEU A 128 -6.91 -5.50 -11.94
C LEU A 128 -7.46 -4.11 -11.60
N LEU A 129 -6.60 -3.08 -11.65
CA LEU A 129 -7.01 -1.71 -11.34
C LEU A 129 -8.08 -1.18 -12.32
N LYS A 130 -8.00 -1.53 -13.60
CA LYS A 130 -9.04 -1.19 -14.59
C LYS A 130 -10.36 -1.91 -14.32
N ASN A 131 -10.31 -3.20 -13.99
CA ASN A 131 -11.51 -3.99 -13.70
C ASN A 131 -12.24 -3.49 -12.45
N GLU A 132 -11.50 -2.87 -11.53
CA GLU A 132 -12.01 -2.29 -10.29
C GLU A 132 -12.39 -0.80 -10.43
N ASP A 133 -12.40 -0.27 -11.66
CA ASP A 133 -12.69 1.13 -12.00
C ASP A 133 -11.86 2.13 -11.18
N ILE A 134 -10.57 1.81 -10.98
CA ILE A 134 -9.66 2.63 -10.19
C ILE A 134 -8.98 3.66 -11.09
N ASN A 135 -9.32 4.92 -10.84
CA ASN A 135 -8.73 6.04 -11.55
C ASN A 135 -7.33 6.36 -11.00
N PHE A 136 -6.33 6.33 -11.88
CA PHE A 136 -5.01 6.89 -11.57
C PHE A 136 -5.13 8.42 -11.51
N ILE A 137 -4.40 9.05 -10.58
CA ILE A 137 -4.40 10.52 -10.39
C ILE A 137 -5.70 11.02 -9.73
N ALA A 138 -6.20 10.31 -8.73
CA ALA A 138 -7.21 10.84 -7.81
C ALA A 138 -6.53 11.64 -6.68
N GLU A 139 -7.15 12.71 -6.22
CA GLU A 139 -6.79 13.34 -4.95
C GLU A 139 -7.10 12.40 -3.78
N PRO A 140 -6.32 12.40 -2.69
CA PRO A 140 -5.12 13.20 -2.48
C PRO A 140 -3.90 12.64 -3.21
N ILE A 141 -3.14 13.49 -3.89
CA ILE A 141 -1.85 13.06 -4.44
C ILE A 141 -0.87 12.86 -3.26
N PRO A 142 -0.17 11.71 -3.16
CA PRO A 142 0.80 11.49 -2.09
C PRO A 142 1.80 12.65 -2.03
N LEU A 143 1.96 13.26 -0.85
CA LEU A 143 2.83 14.41 -0.61
C LEU A 143 4.19 14.26 -1.34
N GLY A 144 4.50 15.19 -2.24
CA GLY A 144 5.75 15.25 -3.00
C GLY A 144 5.70 14.77 -4.46
N PHE A 145 4.57 14.22 -4.93
CA PHE A 145 4.37 13.83 -6.33
C PHE A 145 3.62 14.91 -7.11
N GLU A 146 4.31 15.91 -7.68
CA GLU A 146 3.63 16.87 -8.57
C GLU A 146 3.19 16.16 -9.88
N LYS A 147 2.01 16.51 -10.42
CA LYS A 147 1.40 15.86 -11.61
C LYS A 147 2.36 15.77 -12.81
N TYR A 148 3.23 16.77 -12.99
CA TYR A 148 4.22 16.78 -14.07
C TYR A 148 5.44 15.87 -13.78
N LYS A 149 5.79 15.65 -12.51
CA LYS A 149 6.88 14.74 -12.09
C LYS A 149 6.51 13.28 -12.34
N LEU A 150 5.22 12.92 -12.29
CA LEU A 150 4.70 11.57 -12.60
C LEU A 150 5.11 11.11 -14.00
N ARG A 151 4.90 11.94 -15.03
CA ARG A 151 5.21 11.57 -16.42
C ARG A 151 6.70 11.29 -16.63
N ARG A 152 7.56 12.13 -16.06
CA ARG A 152 9.03 11.95 -16.09
C ARG A 152 9.50 10.75 -15.27
N PHE A 153 8.83 10.50 -14.14
CA PHE A 153 9.07 9.34 -13.29
C PHE A 153 8.79 8.01 -14.02
N PHE A 154 7.66 7.91 -14.72
CA PHE A 154 7.34 6.72 -15.54
C PHE A 154 8.36 6.49 -16.65
N PHE A 155 8.79 7.56 -17.33
CA PHE A 155 9.84 7.48 -18.35
C PHE A 155 11.19 7.00 -17.78
N ASN A 156 11.65 7.58 -16.67
CA ASN A 156 12.89 7.19 -16.01
C ASN A 156 12.86 5.73 -15.52
N ALA A 157 11.72 5.27 -15.03
CA ALA A 157 11.56 3.90 -14.59
C ALA A 157 11.60 2.89 -15.76
N TYR A 158 11.04 3.26 -16.92
CA TYR A 158 11.17 2.48 -18.14
C TYR A 158 12.64 2.31 -18.56
N LEU A 159 13.42 3.39 -18.55
CA LEU A 159 14.87 3.35 -18.84
C LEU A 159 15.64 2.45 -17.84
N ARG A 160 15.36 2.55 -16.54
CA ARG A 160 15.99 1.70 -15.51
C ARG A 160 15.71 0.21 -15.75
N ARG A 161 14.49 -0.13 -16.18
CA ARG A 161 14.11 -1.51 -16.49
C ARG A 161 14.85 -2.04 -17.72
N TRP A 162 14.96 -1.23 -18.77
CA TRP A 162 15.75 -1.57 -19.96
C TRP A 162 17.22 -1.82 -19.61
N TRP A 163 17.81 -0.96 -18.79
CA TRP A 163 19.20 -1.08 -18.35
C TRP A 163 19.45 -2.32 -17.45
N LYS A 164 18.51 -2.67 -16.56
CA LYS A 164 18.55 -3.95 -15.80
C LYS A 164 18.53 -5.19 -16.70
N LYS A 165 17.79 -5.15 -17.81
CA LYS A 165 17.70 -6.27 -18.76
C LYS A 165 19.02 -6.44 -19.51
N LEU A 166 19.61 -5.34 -19.98
CA LEU A 166 20.92 -5.34 -20.63
C LEU A 166 22.03 -5.83 -19.71
N SER A 167 22.10 -5.32 -18.47
CA SER A 167 23.13 -5.73 -17.50
C SER A 167 23.05 -7.20 -17.09
N LYS A 168 21.85 -7.80 -17.01
CA LYS A 168 21.68 -9.24 -16.82
C LYS A 168 22.21 -10.07 -18.00
N GLY A 169 22.01 -9.60 -19.23
CA GLY A 169 22.52 -10.27 -20.44
C GLY A 169 24.04 -10.18 -20.58
N ILE A 170 24.66 -9.11 -20.08
CA ILE A 170 26.12 -8.96 -20.06
C ILE A 170 26.75 -9.89 -19.01
N LYS A 171 26.12 -10.06 -17.83
CA LYS A 171 26.60 -10.96 -16.76
C LYS A 171 26.51 -12.46 -17.08
N GLN A 172 25.77 -12.86 -18.12
CA GLN A 172 25.69 -14.26 -18.58
C GLN A 172 26.71 -14.60 -19.67
N LYS A 173 27.45 -13.60 -20.18
CA LYS A 173 28.44 -13.75 -21.27
C LYS A 173 29.90 -13.65 -20.81
N ILE A 174 30.14 -13.49 -19.51
CA ILE A 174 31.45 -13.54 -18.84
C ILE A 174 31.44 -14.79 -17.98
#